data_AF-A0AAD8MAN7-F1
#
_entry.id   AF-A0AAD8MAN7-F1
#
_cell.length_a   1.000
_cell.length_b   1.000
_cell.length_c   1.000
_cell.angle_alpha   90.00
_cell.angle_beta   90.00
_cell.angle_gamma   90.00
#
_symmetry.space_group_name_H-M   'P 1'
#
loop_
_entity.id
_entity.type
_entity.pdbx_description
1 polymer ?
#
loop_
_entity_poly.entity_id
_entity_poly.type
_entity_poly.pdbx_seq_one_letter_code
_entity_poly.pdbx_strand_id
1 'polypeptide(L)'
;MLLLPQYAKARIFLTKVISLLSIVDVMYDVYGTAEELQQFSDAIEKYFKRLTRSYQQEAKWFQISYFPTFEEYMSVACESDGLKMLAVTSSVLMGNFATREAFEWMSKDPSILRAISVILRAIFELWWFGIQVVRSSIRVLRALC
;
A
#
# COMPACT_ATOMS: atom_id res chain seq x y z
N MET A 1 -4.12 -6.05 -23.89
CA MET A 1 -3.38 -7.28 -23.49
C MET A 1 -3.54 -7.66 -22.01
N LEU A 2 -3.66 -6.71 -21.05
CA LEU A 2 -3.76 -7.00 -19.59
C LEU A 2 -5.16 -7.38 -19.04
N LEU A 3 -6.21 -7.43 -19.89
CA LEU A 3 -7.60 -7.64 -19.45
C LEU A 3 -7.96 -9.12 -19.17
N LEU A 4 -7.10 -10.07 -19.55
CA LEU A 4 -7.38 -11.50 -19.35
C LEU A 4 -7.47 -11.86 -17.86
N PRO A 5 -8.43 -12.70 -17.44
CA PRO A 5 -8.66 -13.04 -16.02
C PRO A 5 -7.42 -13.62 -15.31
N GLN A 6 -6.54 -14.31 -16.03
CA GLN A 6 -5.28 -14.85 -15.50
C GLN A 6 -4.32 -13.77 -14.94
N TYR A 7 -4.43 -12.51 -15.39
CA TYR A 7 -3.58 -11.41 -14.93
C TYR A 7 -4.24 -10.56 -13.83
N ALA A 8 -5.30 -11.05 -13.16
CA ALA A 8 -5.97 -10.30 -12.10
C ALA A 8 -5.03 -9.84 -10.97
N LYS A 9 -4.09 -10.69 -10.54
CA LYS A 9 -3.07 -10.34 -9.54
C LYS A 9 -2.12 -9.26 -10.04
N ALA A 10 -1.65 -9.39 -11.28
CA ALA A 10 -0.81 -8.40 -11.93
C ALA A 10 -1.54 -7.06 -12.09
N ARG A 11 -2.84 -7.05 -12.39
CA ARG A 11 -3.64 -5.82 -12.46
C ARG A 11 -3.79 -5.13 -11.10
N ILE A 12 -4.05 -5.89 -10.02
CA ILE A 12 -4.12 -5.32 -8.67
C ILE A 12 -2.78 -4.68 -8.30
N PHE A 13 -1.67 -5.36 -8.59
CA PHE A 13 -0.33 -4.82 -8.39
C PHE A 13 -0.09 -3.55 -9.24
N LEU A 14 -0.40 -3.60 -10.53
CA LEU A 14 -0.21 -2.48 -11.45
C LEU A 14 -1.02 -1.26 -11.02
N THR A 15 -2.27 -1.48 -10.57
CA THR A 15 -3.16 -0.40 -10.11
C THR A 15 -2.56 0.30 -8.87
N LYS A 16 -2.00 -0.48 -7.93
CA LYS A 16 -1.27 0.07 -6.77
C LYS A 16 -0.08 0.91 -7.18
N VAL A 17 0.71 0.44 -8.15
CA VAL A 17 1.88 1.18 -8.66
C VAL A 17 1.46 2.47 -9.37
N ILE A 18 0.42 2.42 -10.19
CA ILE A 18 -0.12 3.60 -10.89
C ILE A 18 -0.64 4.64 -9.88
N SER A 19 -1.34 4.22 -8.82
CA SER A 19 -1.79 5.14 -7.77
C SER A 19 -0.64 5.80 -7.00
N LEU A 20 0.47 5.09 -6.79
CA LEU A 20 1.67 5.67 -6.18
C LEU A 20 2.37 6.67 -7.13
N LEU A 21 2.41 6.36 -8.43
CA LEU A 21 2.94 7.28 -9.45
C LEU A 21 2.14 8.57 -9.53
N SER A 22 0.81 8.50 -9.51
CA SER A 22 -0.04 9.71 -9.51
C SER A 22 0.14 10.56 -8.25
N ILE A 23 0.41 9.92 -7.10
CA ILE A 23 0.72 10.61 -5.85
C ILE A 23 2.02 11.41 -5.99
N VAL A 24 3.05 10.81 -6.59
CA VAL A 24 4.33 11.49 -6.84
C VAL A 24 4.11 12.65 -7.81
N ASP A 25 3.40 12.44 -8.92
CA ASP A 25 3.12 13.46 -9.93
C ASP A 25 2.46 14.72 -9.34
N VAL A 26 1.39 14.53 -8.56
CA VAL A 26 0.69 15.61 -7.85
C VAL A 26 1.62 16.41 -6.93
N MET A 27 2.61 15.77 -6.33
CA MET A 27 3.52 16.43 -5.40
C MET A 27 4.57 17.26 -6.14
N TYR A 28 5.13 16.75 -7.23
CA TYR A 28 6.07 17.51 -8.05
C TYR A 28 5.38 18.68 -8.78
N ASP A 29 4.07 18.60 -9.03
CA ASP A 29 3.27 19.72 -9.55
C ASP A 29 2.95 20.79 -8.48
N VAL A 30 2.78 20.39 -7.22
CA VAL A 30 2.42 21.30 -6.11
C VAL A 30 3.64 21.98 -5.49
N TYR A 31 4.79 21.30 -5.40
CA TYR A 31 6.00 21.88 -4.81
C TYR A 31 6.73 22.80 -5.80
N GLY A 32 6.89 24.06 -5.40
CA GLY A 32 7.63 25.07 -6.17
C GLY A 32 9.07 25.34 -5.71
N THR A 33 9.49 24.81 -4.55
CA THR A 33 10.84 25.06 -3.98
C THR A 33 11.71 23.80 -3.95
N ALA A 34 13.00 23.94 -4.27
CA ALA A 34 13.93 22.81 -4.39
C ALA A 34 14.20 22.08 -3.05
N GLU A 35 14.14 22.81 -1.94
CA GLU A 35 14.43 22.26 -0.60
C GLU A 35 13.33 21.32 -0.09
N GLU A 36 12.06 21.67 -0.32
CA GLU A 36 10.90 20.84 0.04
C GLU A 36 10.84 19.59 -0.84
N LEU A 37 11.15 19.74 -2.13
CA LEU A 37 11.21 18.65 -3.10
C LEU A 37 12.26 17.59 -2.69
N GLN A 38 13.39 18.04 -2.15
CA GLN A 38 14.47 17.15 -1.72
C GLN A 38 14.10 16.33 -0.47
N GLN A 39 13.52 16.97 0.55
CA GLN A 39 13.04 16.27 1.75
C GLN A 39 11.94 15.25 1.41
N PHE A 40 11.07 15.59 0.47
CA PHE A 40 10.03 14.69 -0.03
C PHE A 40 10.61 13.51 -0.81
N SER A 41 11.59 13.77 -1.69
CA SER A 41 12.29 12.73 -2.46
C SER A 41 12.94 11.70 -1.54
N ASP A 42 13.65 12.16 -0.50
CA ASP A 42 14.29 11.29 0.49
C ASP A 42 13.26 10.44 1.26
N ALA A 43 12.12 11.03 1.63
CA ALA A 43 11.04 10.33 2.29
C ALA A 43 10.42 9.25 1.39
N ILE A 44 10.09 9.58 0.14
CA ILE A 44 9.57 8.61 -0.84
C ILE A 44 10.55 7.46 -1.02
N GLU A 45 11.83 7.75 -1.22
CA GLU A 45 12.84 6.72 -1.45
C GLU A 45 12.88 5.73 -0.29
N LYS A 46 12.86 6.24 0.95
CA LYS A 46 12.82 5.43 2.17
C LYS A 46 11.56 4.57 2.24
N TYR A 47 10.38 5.12 1.93
CA TYR A 47 9.13 4.37 1.95
C TYR A 47 9.07 3.33 0.82
N PHE A 48 9.51 3.67 -0.38
CA PHE A 48 9.51 2.76 -1.53
C PHE A 48 10.46 1.58 -1.32
N LYS A 49 11.61 1.81 -0.68
CA LYS A 49 12.53 0.75 -0.23
C LYS A 49 11.87 -0.21 0.76
N ARG A 50 11.10 0.30 1.73
CA ARG A 50 10.35 -0.54 2.69
C ARG A 50 9.27 -1.35 2.00
N LEU A 51 8.46 -0.69 1.16
CA LEU A 51 7.38 -1.31 0.41
C LEU A 51 7.88 -2.47 -0.47
N THR A 52 8.97 -2.24 -1.20
CA THR A 52 9.58 -3.26 -2.07
C THR A 52 10.09 -4.46 -1.26
N ARG A 53 10.69 -4.23 -0.09
CA ARG A 53 11.14 -5.30 0.81
C ARG A 53 9.97 -6.12 1.34
N SER A 54 8.87 -5.47 1.74
CA SER A 54 7.68 -6.17 2.22
C SER A 54 7.06 -7.05 1.14
N TYR A 55 6.93 -6.54 -0.09
CA TYR A 55 6.46 -7.35 -1.20
C TYR A 55 7.40 -8.50 -1.57
N GLN A 56 8.71 -8.27 -1.51
CA GLN A 56 9.67 -9.34 -1.73
C GLN A 56 9.53 -10.44 -0.66
N GLN A 57 9.27 -10.07 0.58
CA GLN A 57 9.04 -11.02 1.67
C GLN A 57 7.75 -11.82 1.45
N GLU A 58 6.65 -11.16 1.08
CA GLU A 58 5.40 -11.84 0.71
C GLU A 58 5.61 -12.82 -0.46
N ALA A 59 6.38 -12.40 -1.48
CA ALA A 59 6.71 -13.26 -2.61
C ALA A 59 7.56 -14.47 -2.21
N LYS A 60 8.53 -14.29 -1.29
CA LYS A 60 9.31 -15.40 -0.73
C LYS A 60 8.40 -16.39 -0.03
N TRP A 61 7.55 -15.93 0.89
CA TRP A 61 6.60 -16.79 1.61
C TRP A 61 5.73 -17.59 0.66
N PHE A 62 5.24 -16.98 -0.42
CA PHE A 62 4.46 -17.66 -1.45
C PHE A 62 5.27 -18.74 -2.19
N GLN A 63 6.51 -18.44 -2.60
CA GLN A 63 7.36 -19.38 -3.32
C GLN A 63 7.70 -20.63 -2.50
N ILE A 64 8.02 -20.45 -1.21
CA ILE A 64 8.35 -21.56 -0.31
C ILE A 64 7.11 -22.18 0.35
N SER A 65 5.90 -21.75 -0.01
CA SER A 65 4.63 -22.16 0.63
C SER A 65 4.64 -22.05 2.15
N TYR A 66 5.33 -21.05 2.68
CA TYR A 66 5.42 -20.79 4.12
C TYR A 66 4.19 -20.01 4.60
N PHE A 67 3.62 -20.46 5.71
CA PHE A 67 2.53 -19.79 6.38
C PHE A 67 3.08 -19.05 7.61
N PRO A 68 3.24 -17.71 7.53
CA PRO A 68 3.64 -16.92 8.69
C PRO A 68 2.56 -16.94 9.78
N THR A 69 2.97 -16.69 11.02
CA THR A 69 2.02 -16.39 12.09
C THR A 69 1.28 -15.08 11.80
N PHE A 70 0.11 -14.87 12.40
CA PHE A 70 -0.67 -13.65 12.18
C PHE A 70 0.13 -12.38 12.50
N GLU A 71 0.89 -12.40 13.60
CA GLU A 71 1.71 -11.25 14.01
C GLU A 71 2.86 -10.98 13.02
N GLU A 72 3.55 -12.04 12.58
CA GLU A 72 4.61 -11.95 11.58
C GLU A 72 4.07 -11.41 10.24
N TYR A 73 2.95 -11.95 9.78
CA TYR A 73 2.27 -11.47 8.58
C TYR A 73 1.88 -10.01 8.69
N MET A 74 1.20 -9.62 9.78
CA MET A 74 0.70 -8.26 9.97
C MET A 74 1.83 -7.23 10.02
N SER A 75 2.98 -7.58 10.59
CA SER A 75 4.15 -6.69 10.62
C SER A 75 4.66 -6.31 9.22
N VAL A 76 4.58 -7.25 8.26
CA VAL A 76 5.00 -7.05 6.86
C VAL A 76 3.86 -6.45 6.04
N ALA A 77 2.64 -6.92 6.26
CA ALA A 77 1.41 -6.52 5.57
C ALA A 77 1.04 -5.06 5.87
N CYS A 78 1.26 -4.55 7.08
CA CYS A 78 1.04 -3.13 7.38
C CYS A 78 1.95 -2.23 6.55
N GLU A 79 3.18 -2.66 6.26
CA GLU A 79 4.10 -1.88 5.41
C GLU A 79 3.73 -1.94 3.91
N SER A 80 2.99 -2.97 3.47
CA SER A 80 2.59 -3.13 2.07
C SER A 80 1.25 -2.49 1.68
N ASP A 81 0.57 -1.79 2.60
CA ASP A 81 -0.72 -1.11 2.34
C ASP A 81 -0.60 0.25 1.62
N GLY A 82 0.57 0.91 1.68
CA GLY A 82 0.80 2.22 1.07
C GLY A 82 0.19 3.41 1.80
N LEU A 83 -0.44 3.21 2.97
CA LEU A 83 -1.09 4.26 3.77
C LEU A 83 -0.12 5.38 4.15
N LYS A 84 1.11 5.04 4.49
CA LYS A 84 2.12 6.01 4.92
C LYS A 84 2.45 7.02 3.81
N MET A 85 2.47 6.59 2.54
CA MET A 85 2.61 7.52 1.41
C MET A 85 1.37 8.40 1.24
N LEU A 86 0.16 7.82 1.34
CA LEU A 86 -1.10 8.55 1.23
C LEU A 86 -1.24 9.62 2.33
N ALA A 87 -0.82 9.32 3.56
CA ALA A 87 -0.85 10.26 4.67
C ALA A 87 0.05 11.48 4.39
N VAL A 88 1.27 11.22 3.89
CA VAL A 88 2.22 12.27 3.49
C VAL A 88 1.65 13.14 2.38
N THR A 89 1.03 12.56 1.35
CA THR A 89 0.41 13.33 0.25
C THR A 89 -0.80 14.14 0.71
N SER A 90 -1.65 13.54 1.54
CA SER A 90 -2.88 14.17 2.02
C SER A 90 -2.60 15.39 2.89
N SER A 91 -1.56 15.32 3.74
CA SER A 91 -1.11 16.46 4.53
C SER A 91 -0.61 17.62 3.68
N VAL A 92 -0.14 17.34 2.46
CA VAL A 92 0.46 18.34 1.57
C VAL A 92 -0.59 18.97 0.66
N LEU A 93 -1.53 18.17 0.16
CA LEU A 93 -2.68 18.63 -0.61
C LEU A 93 -3.58 19.63 0.14
N MET A 94 -3.52 19.67 1.48
CA MET A 94 -4.26 20.63 2.30
C MET A 94 -3.69 22.06 2.27
N GLY A 95 -2.63 22.30 1.48
CA GLY A 95 -2.34 23.60 0.86
C GLY A 95 -1.84 24.73 1.76
N ASN A 96 -1.88 24.62 3.09
CA ASN A 96 -1.47 25.72 3.99
C ASN A 96 -0.83 25.28 5.34
N PHE A 97 -0.63 23.97 5.59
CA PHE A 97 -0.27 23.44 6.92
C PHE A 97 0.81 22.35 6.96
N ALA A 98 1.55 22.10 5.87
CA ALA A 98 2.62 21.10 5.88
C ALA A 98 3.86 21.62 6.61
N THR A 99 3.77 21.84 7.93
CA THR A 99 4.94 22.17 8.74
C THR A 99 5.93 21.01 8.65
N ARG A 100 7.23 21.33 8.57
CA ARG A 100 8.34 20.37 8.68
C ARG A 100 8.12 19.38 9.85
N GLU A 101 7.49 19.87 10.90
CA GLU A 101 7.06 19.12 12.09
C GLU A 101 6.09 17.98 11.77
N ALA A 102 5.11 18.16 10.89
CA ALA A 102 4.19 17.10 10.46
C ALA A 102 4.95 16.00 9.71
N PHE A 103 5.88 16.37 8.83
CA PHE A 103 6.77 15.45 8.12
C PHE A 103 7.70 14.69 9.07
N GLU A 104 8.32 15.39 10.01
CA GLU A 104 9.17 14.79 11.05
C GLU A 104 8.35 13.84 11.94
N TRP A 105 7.12 14.23 12.29
CA TRP A 105 6.20 13.40 13.08
C TRP A 105 5.82 12.13 12.33
N MET A 106 5.43 12.22 11.05
CA MET A 106 5.13 11.05 10.20
C MET A 106 6.36 10.15 10.00
N SER A 107 7.54 10.75 9.86
CA SER A 107 8.81 10.02 9.69
C SER A 107 9.20 9.19 10.91
N LYS A 108 8.73 9.58 12.10
CA LYS A 108 8.92 8.86 13.38
C LYS A 108 8.00 7.64 13.55
N ASP A 109 7.13 7.36 12.58
CA ASP A 109 6.20 6.22 12.60
C ASP A 109 5.30 6.18 13.86
N PRO A 110 4.44 7.20 14.05
CA PRO A 110 3.61 7.33 15.22
C PRO A 110 2.61 6.18 15.34
N SER A 111 2.28 5.82 16.59
CA SER A 111 1.37 4.70 16.90
C SER A 111 0.00 4.83 16.24
N ILE A 112 -0.47 6.05 15.99
CA ILE A 112 -1.74 6.33 15.29
C ILE A 112 -1.68 5.79 13.85
N LEU A 113 -0.64 6.11 13.09
CA LEU A 113 -0.51 5.63 11.70
C LEU A 113 -0.38 4.11 11.64
N ARG A 114 0.28 3.50 12.64
CA ARG A 114 0.36 2.05 12.77
C ARG A 114 -1.01 1.43 13.04
N ALA A 115 -1.80 2.01 13.95
CA ALA A 115 -3.14 1.52 14.25
C ALA A 115 -4.07 1.61 13.03
N ILE A 116 -4.02 2.73 12.29
CA ILE A 116 -4.82 2.91 11.06
C ILE A 116 -4.40 1.90 9.99
N SER A 117 -3.10 1.64 9.83
CA SER A 117 -2.58 0.64 8.89
C SER A 117 -3.10 -0.77 9.20
N VAL A 118 -3.09 -1.17 10.48
CA VAL A 118 -3.65 -2.45 10.92
C VAL A 118 -5.13 -2.56 10.58
N ILE A 119 -5.91 -1.51 10.87
CA ILE A 119 -7.36 -1.47 10.60
C ILE A 119 -7.63 -1.57 9.10
N LEU A 120 -6.95 -0.77 8.28
CA LEU A 120 -7.12 -0.78 6.83
C LEU A 120 -6.76 -2.14 6.25
N ARG A 121 -5.62 -2.73 6.66
CA ARG A 121 -5.22 -4.06 6.23
C ARG A 121 -6.27 -5.11 6.61
N ALA A 122 -6.79 -5.08 7.84
CA ALA A 122 -7.83 -6.01 8.27
C ALA A 122 -9.11 -5.89 7.42
N ILE A 123 -9.54 -4.67 7.10
CA ILE A 123 -10.69 -4.42 6.21
C ILE A 123 -10.43 -4.98 4.81
N PHE A 124 -9.23 -4.75 4.25
CA PHE A 124 -8.85 -5.28 2.94
C PHE A 124 -8.86 -6.81 2.90
N GLU A 125 -8.34 -7.48 3.94
CA GLU A 125 -8.34 -8.95 4.01
C GLU A 125 -9.76 -9.52 4.17
N LEU A 126 -10.61 -8.91 4.99
CA LEU A 126 -12.02 -9.31 5.14
C LEU A 126 -12.80 -9.14 3.83
N TRP A 127 -12.56 -8.03 3.12
CA TRP A 127 -13.17 -7.79 1.81
C TRP A 127 -12.68 -8.81 0.77
N TRP A 128 -11.38 -9.11 0.75
CA TRP A 128 -10.80 -10.12 -0.13
C TRP A 128 -11.33 -11.53 0.15
N PHE A 129 -11.47 -11.90 1.43
CA PHE A 129 -12.06 -13.16 1.85
C PHE A 129 -13.52 -13.28 1.36
N GLY A 130 -14.32 -12.22 1.49
CA GLY A 130 -15.68 -12.16 0.95
C GLY A 130 -15.74 -12.43 -0.56
N ILE A 131 -14.83 -11.81 -1.34
CA ILE A 131 -14.73 -12.04 -2.79
C ILE A 131 -14.37 -13.49 -3.12
N GLN A 132 -13.46 -14.10 -2.35
CA GLN A 132 -13.09 -15.51 -2.53
C GLN A 132 -14.28 -16.44 -2.28
N VAL A 133 -15.03 -16.24 -1.19
CA VAL A 133 -16.23 -17.04 -0.87
C VAL A 133 -17.28 -16.95 -1.99
N VAL A 134 -17.53 -15.75 -2.51
CA VAL A 134 -18.46 -15.55 -3.63
C VAL A 134 -17.95 -16.24 -4.90
N ARG A 135 -16.66 -16.11 -5.24
CA ARG A 135 -16.06 -16.77 -6.40
C ARG A 135 -16.06 -18.30 -6.31
N SER A 136 -15.88 -18.84 -5.12
CA SER A 136 -15.94 -20.29 -4.87
C SER A 136 -17.37 -20.81 -5.03
N SER A 137 -18.35 -20.09 -4.48
CA SER A 137 -19.77 -20.44 -4.58
C SER A 137 -20.27 -20.42 -6.04
N ILE A 138 -19.87 -19.41 -6.82
CA ILE A 138 -20.19 -19.34 -8.27
C ILE A 138 -19.54 -20.48 -9.05
N ARG A 139 -18.32 -20.90 -8.69
CA ARG A 139 -17.64 -22.05 -9.32
C ARG A 139 -18.35 -23.37 -9.02
N VAL A 140 -18.83 -23.57 -7.80
CA VAL A 140 -19.61 -24.76 -7.43
C VAL A 140 -20.96 -24.78 -8.15
N LEU A 141 -21.66 -23.65 -8.21
CA LEU A 141 -22.93 -23.53 -8.95
C LEU A 141 -22.78 -23.81 -10.45
N ARG A 142 -21.68 -23.37 -11.08
CA ARG A 142 -21.39 -23.68 -12.50
C ARG A 142 -20.95 -25.12 -12.75
N ALA A 143 -20.55 -25.86 -11.73
CA ALA A 143 -20.20 -27.27 -11.85
C ALA A 143 -21.41 -28.21 -11.64
N LEU A 144 -22.53 -27.66 -11.15
CA LEU A 144 -23.76 -28.39 -10.85
C LEU A 144 -24.87 -28.20 -11.91
N CYS A 145 -24.72 -27.25 -12.84
CA CYS A 145 -25.55 -27.09 -14.04
C CYS A 145 -24.76 -27.52 -15.28
#